data_AF-A0A957RPP8-F1
#
_entry.id   AF-A0A957RPP8-F1
#
_cell.length_a   1.000
_cell.length_b   1.000
_cell.length_c   1.000
_cell.angle_alpha   90.00
_cell.angle_beta   90.00
_cell.angle_gamma   90.00
#
_symmetry.space_group_name_H-M   'P 1'
#
loop_
_entity.id
_entity.type
_entity.pdbx_description
1 polymer ?
#
loop_
_entity_poly.entity_id
_entity_poly.type
_entity_poly.pdbx_seq_one_letter_code
_entity_poly.pdbx_strand_id
1 'polypeptide(L)'
;STPGPAGDTNTGEGSADSDVPRVWSGEEHQQPDKVPSKQLVGELGENLVRQIMTDLVGEKFRTLNDGRSNAPIDLFGDHMAIEVKAGLASNRHDSRKWRATIGEPGKAEKELLAQMTPEEKLKHNDWKREEILRRKADLADQLSAHTPDGKPVEQVTVGLIFKPDLTAVDVYVIDGYHLTLRWSQYATDEHYLDTYKVDPQWPKN
;
A
#
# COMPACT_ATOMS: atom_id res chain seq x y z
N SER A 1 -21.89 -0.35 46.04
CA SER A 1 -21.00 -1.53 45.95
C SER A 1 -21.10 -2.13 44.57
N THR A 2 -20.05 -2.04 43.78
CA THR A 2 -19.77 -2.92 42.63
C THR A 2 -19.39 -4.33 43.15
N PRO A 3 -19.50 -5.42 42.35
CA PRO A 3 -18.64 -5.63 41.18
C PRO A 3 -19.29 -6.27 39.94
N GLY A 4 -18.64 -6.08 38.78
CA GLY A 4 -18.87 -6.82 37.53
C GLY A 4 -18.38 -8.28 37.58
N PRO A 5 -18.32 -8.99 36.44
CA PRO A 5 -17.10 -8.95 35.63
C PRO A 5 -17.37 -8.95 34.10
N ALA A 6 -16.60 -8.16 33.33
CA ALA A 6 -15.44 -8.56 32.54
C ALA A 6 -15.78 -9.15 31.17
N GLY A 7 -15.40 -8.41 30.13
CA GLY A 7 -15.37 -8.81 28.74
C GLY A 7 -14.41 -7.89 28.00
N ASP A 8 -13.12 -7.96 28.35
CA ASP A 8 -12.03 -7.36 27.58
C ASP A 8 -11.94 -8.10 26.24
N THR A 9 -12.55 -7.55 25.21
CA THR A 9 -12.17 -7.85 23.82
C THR A 9 -10.98 -6.98 23.47
N ASN A 10 -9.81 -7.61 23.50
CA ASN A 10 -8.53 -7.08 23.12
C ASN A 10 -8.48 -6.88 21.59
N THR A 11 -9.05 -5.77 21.10
CA THR A 11 -8.87 -5.29 19.73
C THR A 11 -7.64 -4.40 19.69
N GLY A 12 -6.56 -4.88 19.05
CA GLY A 12 -5.41 -4.04 18.73
C GLY A 12 -5.83 -3.00 17.70
N GLU A 13 -6.24 -1.84 18.18
CA GLU A 13 -6.73 -0.70 17.39
C GLU A 13 -5.54 0.09 16.85
N GLY A 14 -5.41 0.17 15.53
CA GLY A 14 -4.70 1.28 14.89
C GLY A 14 -5.60 2.51 14.94
N SER A 15 -5.72 3.16 16.09
CA SER A 15 -6.44 4.43 16.18
C SER A 15 -5.58 5.56 15.62
N ALA A 16 -6.20 6.47 14.87
CA ALA A 16 -5.60 7.77 14.59
C ALA A 16 -5.40 8.47 15.94
N ASP A 17 -4.14 8.72 16.30
CA ASP A 17 -3.80 9.35 17.57
C ASP A 17 -3.05 10.64 17.25
N SER A 18 -3.74 11.78 17.39
CA SER A 18 -3.22 13.11 17.10
C SER A 18 -1.97 13.48 17.91
N ASP A 19 -1.61 12.67 18.92
CA ASP A 19 -0.42 12.84 19.73
C ASP A 19 0.83 12.11 19.18
N VAL A 20 0.72 11.36 18.09
CA VAL A 20 1.90 10.74 17.43
C VAL A 20 2.49 11.72 16.42
N PRO A 21 3.77 12.11 16.59
CA PRO A 21 4.41 13.00 15.62
C PRO A 21 4.59 12.29 14.28
N ARG A 22 4.43 13.07 13.21
CA ARG A 22 4.68 12.64 11.84
C ARG A 22 6.02 11.91 11.72
N VAL A 23 5.99 10.76 11.08
CA VAL A 23 7.17 9.91 10.87
C VAL A 23 8.11 10.55 9.86
N TRP A 24 7.60 11.01 8.72
CA TRP A 24 8.40 11.53 7.61
C TRP A 24 8.53 13.06 7.68
N SER A 25 9.74 13.54 7.97
CA SER A 25 10.08 14.97 8.00
C SER A 25 10.72 15.49 6.71
N GLY A 26 10.91 14.63 5.70
CA GLY A 26 11.68 14.95 4.49
C GLY A 26 13.16 14.54 4.55
N GLU A 27 13.67 14.21 5.74
CA GLU A 27 15.08 13.85 5.96
C GLU A 27 15.31 12.34 6.14
N GLU A 28 16.57 11.90 6.01
CA GLU A 28 16.90 10.48 6.24
C GLU A 28 16.81 10.14 7.73
N HIS A 29 16.05 9.09 8.07
CA HIS A 29 16.14 8.51 9.40
C HIS A 29 17.34 7.57 9.48
N GLN A 30 17.95 7.50 10.67
CA GLN A 30 18.99 6.50 10.94
C GLN A 30 18.49 5.10 10.60
N GLN A 31 19.39 4.30 10.01
CA GLN A 31 19.10 2.89 9.76
C GLN A 31 18.93 2.17 11.09
N PRO A 32 17.91 1.33 11.25
CA PRO A 32 17.77 0.49 12.43
C PRO A 32 18.83 -0.62 12.41
N ASP A 33 19.18 -1.16 13.58
CA ASP A 33 20.09 -2.31 13.70
C ASP A 33 19.58 -3.54 12.93
N LYS A 34 18.25 -3.67 12.81
CA LYS A 34 17.59 -4.70 12.03
C LYS A 34 16.54 -4.05 11.12
N VAL A 35 16.73 -4.21 9.82
CA VAL A 35 15.78 -3.72 8.81
C VAL A 35 14.63 -4.74 8.67
N PRO A 36 13.36 -4.33 8.85
CA PRO A 36 12.21 -5.19 8.58
C PRO A 36 12.20 -5.74 7.15
N SER A 37 11.65 -6.93 6.94
CA SER A 37 11.52 -7.49 5.60
C SER A 37 10.50 -6.71 4.78
N LYS A 38 10.69 -6.62 3.45
CA LYS A 38 9.73 -5.95 2.56
C LYS A 38 8.36 -6.61 2.57
N GLN A 39 8.32 -7.93 2.72
CA GLN A 39 7.09 -8.70 2.79
C GLN A 39 6.30 -8.32 4.05
N LEU A 40 6.96 -8.29 5.21
CA LEU A 40 6.33 -7.87 6.47
C LEU A 40 5.78 -6.45 6.38
N VAL A 41 6.57 -5.50 5.84
CA VAL A 41 6.14 -4.11 5.68
C VAL A 41 4.94 -3.97 4.72
N GLY A 42 4.91 -4.78 3.66
CA GLY A 42 3.78 -4.85 2.73
C GLY A 42 2.51 -5.40 3.37
N GLU A 43 2.60 -6.56 4.03
CA GLU A 43 1.48 -7.23 4.71
C GLU A 43 0.91 -6.35 5.83
N LEU A 44 1.77 -5.71 6.61
CA LEU A 44 1.37 -4.77 7.65
C LEU A 44 0.64 -3.56 7.06
N GLY A 45 1.17 -3.00 5.96
CA GLY A 45 0.56 -1.90 5.23
C GLY A 45 -0.83 -2.23 4.69
N GLU A 46 -1.00 -3.36 3.98
CA GLU A 46 -2.29 -3.76 3.42
C GLU A 46 -3.35 -3.94 4.51
N ASN A 47 -3.00 -4.66 5.58
CA ASN A 47 -3.93 -4.90 6.67
C ASN A 47 -4.32 -3.60 7.40
N LEU A 48 -3.36 -2.70 7.64
CA LEU A 48 -3.62 -1.42 8.28
C LEU A 48 -4.52 -0.53 7.41
N VAL A 49 -4.24 -0.40 6.11
CA VAL A 49 -5.09 0.38 5.20
C VAL A 49 -6.51 -0.19 5.16
N ARG A 50 -6.66 -1.52 5.11
CA ARG A 50 -7.98 -2.15 5.18
C ARG A 50 -8.76 -1.73 6.42
N GLN A 51 -8.11 -1.70 7.59
CA GLN A 51 -8.72 -1.26 8.84
C GLN A 51 -9.08 0.22 8.79
N ILE A 52 -8.09 1.09 8.51
CA ILE A 52 -8.27 2.55 8.46
C ILE A 52 -9.42 2.93 7.54
N MET A 53 -9.42 2.40 6.31
CA MET A 53 -10.46 2.73 5.33
C MET A 53 -11.83 2.21 5.78
N THR A 54 -11.89 1.00 6.35
CA THR A 54 -13.14 0.46 6.91
C THR A 54 -13.69 1.33 8.02
N ASP A 55 -12.83 1.80 8.93
CA ASP A 55 -13.21 2.63 10.06
C ASP A 55 -13.64 4.04 9.61
N LEU A 56 -12.99 4.58 8.57
CA LEU A 56 -13.30 5.91 8.02
C LEU A 56 -14.66 5.97 7.31
N VAL A 57 -15.00 4.97 6.50
CA VAL A 57 -16.21 4.99 5.67
C VAL A 57 -17.37 4.17 6.26
N GLY A 58 -17.09 3.33 7.26
CA GLY A 58 -18.09 2.45 7.87
C GLY A 58 -18.45 1.22 7.01
N GLU A 59 -17.79 1.02 5.86
CA GLU A 59 -17.96 -0.15 4.99
C GLU A 59 -16.71 -1.02 4.99
N LYS A 60 -16.90 -2.35 4.97
CA LYS A 60 -15.77 -3.30 5.01
C LYS A 60 -15.00 -3.32 3.70
N PHE A 61 -13.72 -2.97 3.78
CA PHE A 61 -12.75 -3.25 2.71
C PHE A 61 -12.32 -4.72 2.72
N ARG A 62 -12.17 -5.30 1.54
CA ARG A 62 -11.74 -6.69 1.34
C ARG A 62 -10.49 -6.75 0.49
N THR A 63 -9.64 -7.74 0.75
CA THR A 63 -8.52 -8.04 -0.14
C THR A 63 -9.04 -8.72 -1.40
N LEU A 64 -8.46 -8.36 -2.55
CA LEU A 64 -8.74 -9.03 -3.83
C LEU A 64 -7.78 -10.21 -4.07
N ASN A 65 -6.79 -10.40 -3.20
CA ASN A 65 -5.83 -11.50 -3.26
C ASN A 65 -6.35 -12.82 -2.63
N ASP A 66 -7.58 -12.86 -2.12
CA ASP A 66 -8.18 -14.08 -1.53
C ASP A 66 -8.42 -15.17 -2.60
N GLY A 67 -7.49 -16.13 -2.67
CA GLY A 67 -7.60 -17.32 -3.52
C GLY A 67 -6.99 -17.18 -4.93
N ARG A 68 -6.44 -16.01 -5.30
CA ARG A 68 -5.63 -15.83 -6.51
C ARG A 68 -4.36 -15.05 -6.16
N SER A 69 -3.21 -15.70 -6.33
CA SER A 69 -1.92 -15.00 -6.33
C SER A 69 -1.90 -13.98 -7.47
N ASN A 70 -1.60 -12.71 -7.15
CA ASN A 70 -1.34 -11.59 -8.08
C ASN A 70 -2.58 -10.85 -8.61
N ALA A 71 -3.55 -10.52 -7.76
CA ALA A 71 -4.54 -9.52 -8.14
C ALA A 71 -3.84 -8.19 -8.51
N PRO A 72 -4.27 -7.50 -9.59
CA PRO A 72 -3.70 -6.20 -9.96
C PRO A 72 -3.90 -5.08 -8.92
N ILE A 73 -4.87 -5.23 -8.02
CA ILE A 73 -5.30 -4.25 -7.01
C ILE A 73 -5.37 -4.99 -5.67
N ASP A 74 -5.00 -4.32 -4.58
CA ASP A 74 -4.90 -4.96 -3.26
C ASP A 74 -6.26 -5.02 -2.56
N LEU A 75 -6.97 -3.89 -2.45
CA LEU A 75 -8.21 -3.79 -1.68
C LEU A 75 -9.38 -3.21 -2.49
N PHE A 76 -10.60 -3.57 -2.08
CA PHE A 76 -11.84 -3.01 -2.62
C PHE A 76 -12.92 -2.84 -1.53
N GLY A 77 -13.63 -1.72 -1.56
CA GLY A 77 -14.75 -1.37 -0.67
C GLY A 77 -15.23 0.07 -0.93
N ASP A 78 -16.48 0.41 -0.58
CA ASP A 78 -17.05 1.77 -0.71
C ASP A 78 -16.70 2.50 -2.02
N HIS A 79 -16.95 1.84 -3.16
CA HIS A 79 -16.62 2.37 -4.49
C HIS A 79 -15.14 2.75 -4.71
N MET A 80 -14.22 2.26 -3.88
CA MET A 80 -12.79 2.48 -4.03
C MET A 80 -12.07 1.18 -4.34
N ALA A 81 -11.19 1.23 -5.33
CA ALA A 81 -10.19 0.22 -5.62
C ALA A 81 -8.82 0.76 -5.24
N ILE A 82 -8.18 0.11 -4.26
CA ILE A 82 -7.00 0.65 -3.58
C ILE A 82 -5.76 -0.20 -3.90
N GLU A 83 -4.71 0.48 -4.35
CA GLU A 83 -3.34 -0.01 -4.34
C GLU A 83 -2.63 0.46 -3.08
N VAL A 84 -2.00 -0.47 -2.34
CA VAL A 84 -1.25 -0.17 -1.13
C VAL A 84 0.25 -0.17 -1.44
N LYS A 85 0.97 0.87 -0.98
CA LYS A 85 2.42 0.97 -1.16
C LYS A 85 3.12 1.38 0.12
N ALA A 86 3.87 0.46 0.71
CA ALA A 86 4.61 0.72 1.94
C ALA A 86 6.11 0.90 1.71
N GLY A 87 6.73 1.73 2.55
CA GLY A 87 8.18 1.89 2.65
C GLY A 87 8.62 2.32 4.05
N LEU A 88 9.93 2.41 4.28
CA LEU A 88 10.52 2.75 5.58
C LEU A 88 11.13 4.16 5.53
N ALA A 89 10.95 4.97 6.57
CA ALA A 89 11.55 6.31 6.67
C ALA A 89 13.09 6.29 6.63
N SER A 90 13.71 5.15 6.96
CA SER A 90 15.15 4.92 6.78
C SER A 90 15.54 4.60 5.33
N ASN A 91 14.62 4.63 4.36
CA ASN A 91 14.98 4.40 2.96
C ASN A 91 16.00 5.44 2.50
N ARG A 92 17.06 4.93 1.85
CA ARG A 92 18.07 5.76 1.17
C ARG A 92 17.39 6.68 0.15
N HIS A 93 18.00 7.83 -0.09
CA HIS A 93 17.45 8.88 -0.96
C HIS A 93 16.89 8.38 -2.32
N ASP A 94 17.59 7.46 -2.99
CA ASP A 94 17.19 6.90 -4.30
C ASP A 94 15.96 5.96 -4.26
N SER A 95 15.64 5.50 -3.04
CA SER A 95 14.62 4.52 -2.70
C SER A 95 13.39 5.15 -2.04
N ARG A 96 13.38 6.48 -1.84
CA ARG A 96 12.25 7.28 -1.32
C ARG A 96 11.17 7.51 -2.38
N LYS A 97 10.64 6.42 -2.89
CA LYS A 97 9.59 6.40 -3.88
C LYS A 97 8.77 5.13 -3.72
N TRP A 98 7.46 5.27 -3.81
CA TRP A 98 6.58 4.13 -4.03
C TRP A 98 6.59 3.82 -5.52
N ARG A 99 6.77 2.56 -5.89
CA ARG A 99 6.83 2.15 -7.29
C ARG A 99 6.01 0.91 -7.55
N ALA A 100 5.36 0.87 -8.71
CA ALA A 100 4.92 -0.38 -9.29
C ALA A 100 6.18 -1.22 -9.60
N THR A 101 6.25 -2.43 -9.06
CA THR A 101 7.39 -3.31 -9.35
C THR A 101 7.01 -4.20 -10.52
N ILE A 102 7.74 -4.03 -11.62
CA ILE A 102 7.86 -5.09 -12.61
C ILE A 102 8.64 -6.21 -11.91
N GLY A 103 7.97 -7.32 -11.61
CA GLY A 103 8.62 -8.47 -10.98
C GLY A 103 9.87 -8.93 -11.73
N GLU A 104 10.77 -9.62 -11.02
CA GLU A 104 11.94 -10.23 -11.64
C GLU A 104 11.50 -11.11 -12.83
N PRO A 105 12.12 -10.93 -14.02
CA PRO A 105 11.77 -11.74 -15.17
C PRO A 105 11.85 -13.23 -14.86
N GLY A 106 10.78 -13.97 -15.16
CA GLY A 106 10.78 -15.42 -15.08
C GLY A 106 11.79 -16.03 -16.06
N LYS A 107 12.06 -17.33 -15.96
CA LYS A 107 13.04 -18.02 -16.83
C LYS A 107 12.77 -17.75 -18.33
N ALA A 108 11.52 -17.92 -18.77
CA ALA A 108 11.12 -17.68 -20.15
C ALA A 108 11.30 -16.21 -20.57
N GLU A 109 10.99 -15.27 -19.68
CA GLU A 109 11.19 -13.85 -19.97
C GLU A 109 12.68 -13.50 -20.03
N LYS A 110 13.52 -14.09 -19.19
CA LYS A 110 14.98 -13.93 -19.26
C LYS A 110 15.54 -14.43 -20.60
N GLU A 111 15.06 -15.57 -21.07
CA GLU A 111 15.44 -16.15 -22.37
C GLU A 111 14.99 -15.27 -23.54
N LEU A 112 13.79 -14.70 -23.47
CA LEU A 112 13.27 -13.73 -24.44
C LEU A 112 14.12 -12.44 -24.44
N LEU A 113 14.33 -11.85 -23.26
CA LEU A 113 15.13 -10.63 -23.09
C LEU A 113 16.57 -10.85 -23.56
N ALA A 114 17.15 -12.05 -23.42
CA ALA A 114 18.50 -12.33 -23.90
C ALA A 114 18.64 -12.22 -25.43
N GLN A 115 17.54 -12.42 -26.17
CA GLN A 115 17.50 -12.33 -27.63
C GLN A 115 17.20 -10.91 -28.14
N MET A 116 16.72 -10.02 -27.27
CA MET A 116 16.40 -8.63 -27.59
C MET A 116 17.63 -7.72 -27.58
N THR A 117 17.68 -6.82 -28.57
CA THR A 117 18.57 -5.65 -28.58
C THR A 117 18.26 -4.71 -27.41
N PRO A 118 19.18 -3.78 -27.05
CA PRO A 118 18.91 -2.79 -26.01
C PRO A 118 17.66 -1.95 -26.26
N GLU A 119 17.36 -1.61 -27.51
CA GLU A 119 16.17 -0.84 -27.87
C GLU A 119 14.87 -1.65 -27.71
N GLU A 120 14.89 -2.92 -28.11
CA GLU A 120 13.75 -3.83 -27.91
C GLU A 120 13.48 -4.08 -26.43
N LYS A 121 14.53 -4.21 -25.60
CA LYS A 121 14.39 -4.30 -24.14
C LYS A 121 13.73 -3.07 -23.54
N LEU A 122 14.08 -1.88 -24.03
CA LEU A 122 13.47 -0.63 -23.58
C LEU A 122 11.98 -0.62 -23.92
N LYS A 123 11.62 -0.90 -25.18
CA LYS A 123 10.23 -0.99 -25.65
C LYS A 123 9.43 -2.04 -24.88
N HIS A 124 10.00 -3.22 -24.64
CA HIS A 124 9.38 -4.29 -23.85
C HIS A 124 9.11 -3.85 -22.41
N ASN A 125 10.06 -3.17 -21.77
CA ASN A 125 9.88 -2.65 -20.42
C ASN A 125 8.84 -1.53 -20.35
N ASP A 126 8.77 -0.67 -21.36
CA ASP A 126 7.76 0.39 -21.44
C ASP A 126 6.36 -0.19 -21.66
N TRP A 127 6.21 -1.16 -22.57
CA TRP A 127 4.97 -1.93 -22.72
C TRP A 127 4.55 -2.58 -21.40
N LYS A 128 5.47 -3.21 -20.66
CA LYS A 128 5.15 -3.82 -19.35
C LYS A 128 4.66 -2.80 -18.33
N ARG A 129 5.18 -1.58 -18.36
CA ARG A 129 4.74 -0.50 -17.46
C ARG A 129 3.30 -0.10 -17.78
N GLU A 130 3.01 0.12 -19.06
CA GLU A 130 1.65 0.44 -19.52
C GLU A 130 0.67 -0.69 -19.16
N GLU A 131 1.07 -1.94 -19.35
CA GLU A 131 0.26 -3.11 -19.05
C GLU A 131 -0.12 -3.23 -17.57
N ILE A 132 0.76 -2.79 -16.64
CA ILE A 132 0.43 -2.74 -15.21
C ILE A 132 -0.74 -1.79 -14.96
N LEU A 133 -0.69 -0.58 -15.50
CA LEU A 133 -1.75 0.42 -15.31
C LEU A 133 -3.04 -0.03 -15.99
N ARG A 134 -2.94 -0.58 -17.21
CA ARG A 134 -4.10 -1.10 -17.96
C ARG A 134 -4.82 -2.19 -17.18
N ARG A 135 -4.09 -3.18 -16.64
CA ARG A 135 -4.70 -4.27 -15.86
C ARG A 135 -5.41 -3.79 -14.59
N LYS A 136 -4.93 -2.70 -14.00
CA LYS A 136 -5.59 -2.07 -12.85
C LYS A 136 -6.87 -1.35 -13.27
N ALA A 137 -6.81 -0.56 -14.34
CA ALA A 137 -7.99 0.12 -14.89
C ALA A 137 -9.06 -0.91 -15.32
N ASP A 138 -8.68 -1.95 -16.06
CA ASP A 138 -9.59 -3.01 -16.50
C ASP A 138 -10.29 -3.70 -15.32
N LEU A 139 -9.58 -3.89 -14.19
CA LEU A 139 -10.17 -4.48 -12.99
C LEU A 139 -11.08 -3.48 -12.26
N ALA A 140 -10.73 -2.20 -12.20
CA ALA A 140 -11.61 -1.17 -11.63
C ALA A 140 -12.92 -1.02 -12.44
N ASP A 141 -12.85 -1.10 -13.77
CA ASP A 141 -14.03 -1.10 -14.65
C ASP A 141 -14.89 -2.34 -14.43
N GLN A 142 -14.27 -3.51 -14.30
CA GLN A 142 -14.98 -4.74 -13.93
C GLN A 142 -15.66 -4.60 -12.58
N LEU A 143 -14.97 -4.08 -11.56
CA LEU A 143 -15.56 -3.86 -10.23
C LEU A 143 -16.73 -2.88 -10.31
N SER A 144 -16.61 -1.79 -11.07
CA SER A 144 -17.69 -0.81 -11.31
C SER A 144 -18.95 -1.47 -11.85
N ALA A 145 -18.80 -2.36 -12.83
CA ALA A 145 -19.92 -3.12 -13.42
C ALA A 145 -20.61 -4.08 -12.43
N HIS A 146 -19.96 -4.42 -11.31
CA HIS A 146 -20.51 -5.30 -10.26
C HIS A 146 -21.00 -4.54 -9.02
N THR A 147 -20.90 -3.21 -9.01
CA THR A 147 -21.50 -2.40 -7.94
C THR A 147 -23.02 -2.36 -8.09
N PRO A 148 -23.81 -2.45 -7.00
CA PRO A 148 -25.27 -2.51 -7.07
C PRO A 148 -25.95 -1.30 -7.73
N ASP A 149 -25.32 -0.13 -7.67
CA ASP A 149 -25.82 1.13 -8.22
C ASP A 149 -25.10 1.54 -9.52
N GLY A 150 -24.16 0.72 -10.01
CA GLY A 150 -23.42 0.95 -11.24
C GLY A 150 -22.50 2.17 -11.22
N LYS A 151 -22.18 2.71 -10.02
CA LYS A 151 -21.28 3.86 -9.92
C LYS A 151 -19.85 3.49 -10.29
N PRO A 152 -19.10 4.43 -10.91
CA PRO A 152 -17.68 4.25 -11.14
C PRO A 152 -16.95 3.95 -9.84
N VAL A 153 -16.01 3.01 -9.90
CA VAL A 153 -15.06 2.74 -8.82
C VAL A 153 -13.87 3.69 -8.97
N GLU A 154 -13.64 4.46 -7.92
CA GLU A 154 -12.50 5.36 -7.80
C GLU A 154 -11.21 4.56 -7.64
N GLN A 155 -10.19 4.98 -8.37
CA GLN A 155 -8.86 4.37 -8.32
C GLN A 155 -8.02 5.15 -7.33
N VAL A 156 -7.48 4.49 -6.32
CA VAL A 156 -6.73 5.16 -5.25
C VAL A 156 -5.42 4.43 -5.00
N THR A 157 -4.35 5.19 -4.78
CA THR A 157 -3.10 4.68 -4.21
C THR A 157 -2.96 5.17 -2.77
N VAL A 158 -2.82 4.25 -1.82
CA VAL A 158 -2.50 4.57 -0.42
C VAL A 158 -1.02 4.30 -0.17
N GLY A 159 -0.27 5.38 0.03
CA GLY A 159 1.15 5.35 0.37
C GLY A 159 1.37 5.30 1.87
N LEU A 160 2.30 4.46 2.34
CA LEU A 160 2.70 4.38 3.74
C LEU A 160 4.20 4.61 3.91
N ILE A 161 4.57 5.39 4.92
CA ILE A 161 5.96 5.55 5.38
C ILE A 161 6.05 5.13 6.84
N PHE A 162 6.56 3.92 7.06
CA PHE A 162 6.74 3.36 8.39
C PHE A 162 7.99 3.93 9.07
N LYS A 163 7.89 4.15 10.37
CA LYS A 163 9.05 4.34 11.23
C LYS A 163 9.91 3.06 11.18
N PRO A 164 11.25 3.13 11.27
CA PRO A 164 12.08 1.93 11.08
C PRO A 164 11.85 0.79 12.08
N ASP A 165 11.34 1.09 13.26
CA ASP A 165 10.94 0.13 14.31
C ASP A 165 9.49 -0.35 14.19
N LEU A 166 8.77 0.09 13.16
CA LEU A 166 7.37 -0.23 12.87
C LEU A 166 6.38 0.14 13.98
N THR A 167 6.71 1.11 14.85
CA THR A 167 5.77 1.53 15.91
C THR A 167 4.79 2.62 15.47
N ALA A 168 5.07 3.26 14.33
CA ALA A 168 4.27 4.35 13.77
C ALA A 168 4.38 4.38 12.25
N VAL A 169 3.37 4.95 11.59
CA VAL A 169 3.32 5.07 10.13
C VAL A 169 2.54 6.30 9.70
N ASP A 170 3.10 7.04 8.75
CA ASP A 170 2.36 8.08 8.03
C ASP A 170 1.58 7.46 6.88
N VAL A 171 0.32 7.86 6.72
CA VAL A 171 -0.56 7.39 5.66
C VAL A 171 -0.89 8.54 4.71
N TYR A 172 -0.81 8.25 3.41
CA TYR A 172 -1.06 9.21 2.34
C TYR A 172 -2.08 8.65 1.34
N VAL A 173 -3.12 9.41 1.01
CA VAL A 173 -4.16 9.04 0.04
C VAL A 173 -3.95 9.84 -1.24
N ILE A 174 -3.76 9.13 -2.35
CA ILE A 174 -3.36 9.71 -3.64
C ILE A 174 -4.32 9.21 -4.72
N ASP A 175 -4.92 10.15 -5.46
CA ASP A 175 -5.84 9.83 -6.55
C ASP A 175 -5.13 9.10 -7.70
N GLY A 176 -5.76 8.05 -8.22
CA GLY A 176 -5.31 7.27 -9.35
C GLY A 176 -4.21 6.24 -9.05
N TYR A 177 -3.88 5.45 -10.09
CA TYR A 177 -2.77 4.51 -10.06
C TYR A 177 -1.51 5.10 -10.72
N HIS A 178 -0.36 4.81 -10.11
CA HIS A 178 0.91 5.40 -10.51
C HIS A 178 2.02 4.36 -10.61
N LEU A 179 2.88 4.51 -11.62
CA LEU A 179 4.08 3.69 -11.75
C LEU A 179 5.15 4.07 -10.75
N THR A 180 5.27 5.35 -10.42
CA THR A 180 6.27 5.86 -9.47
C THR A 180 5.76 7.15 -8.83
N LEU A 181 5.79 7.19 -7.51
CA LEU A 181 5.44 8.34 -6.68
C LEU A 181 6.63 8.65 -5.78
N ARG A 182 7.33 9.76 -6.03
CA ARG A 182 8.45 10.18 -5.18
C ARG A 182 7.92 10.82 -3.91
N TRP A 183 8.50 10.48 -2.75
CA TRP A 183 8.04 11.02 -1.47
C TRP A 183 8.18 12.54 -1.41
N SER A 184 9.21 13.11 -2.04
CA SER A 184 9.39 14.57 -2.12
C SER A 184 8.27 15.31 -2.86
N GLN A 185 7.42 14.59 -3.60
CA GLN A 185 6.31 15.17 -4.36
C GLN A 185 4.95 14.79 -3.77
N TYR A 186 4.84 13.60 -3.18
CA TYR A 186 3.55 13.03 -2.77
C TYR A 186 3.41 12.76 -1.27
N ALA A 187 4.50 12.76 -0.50
CA ALA A 187 4.44 12.71 0.96
C ALA A 187 4.31 14.13 1.52
N THR A 188 3.28 14.86 1.07
CA THR A 188 2.99 16.27 1.37
C THR A 188 1.70 16.38 2.18
N ASP A 189 1.43 17.56 2.73
CA ASP A 189 0.20 17.79 3.53
C ASP A 189 -1.08 17.62 2.71
N GLU A 190 -1.02 17.84 1.39
CA GLU A 190 -2.16 17.66 0.48
C GLU A 190 -2.67 16.20 0.44
N HIS A 191 -1.76 15.24 0.52
CA HIS A 191 -2.10 13.81 0.46
C HIS A 191 -2.08 13.15 1.84
N TYR A 192 -1.61 13.83 2.87
CA TYR A 192 -1.44 13.28 4.20
C TYR A 192 -2.79 13.06 4.87
N LEU A 193 -3.06 11.82 5.26
CA LEU A 193 -4.26 11.45 6.00
C LEU A 193 -4.03 11.62 7.50
N ASP A 194 -3.12 10.81 8.07
CA ASP A 194 -2.70 10.93 9.46
C ASP A 194 -1.47 10.04 9.75
N THR A 195 -0.98 10.09 10.99
CA THR A 195 -0.01 9.16 11.56
C THR A 195 -0.73 8.20 12.51
N TYR A 196 -0.47 6.92 12.35
CA TYR A 196 -1.09 5.86 13.15
C TYR A 196 -0.05 5.14 14.00
N LYS A 197 -0.43 4.78 15.23
CA LYS A 197 0.35 3.81 16.03
C LYS A 197 0.20 2.43 15.42
N VAL A 198 1.29 1.68 15.44
CA VAL A 198 1.34 0.33 14.90
C VAL A 198 1.92 -0.61 15.94
N ASP A 199 1.24 -1.74 16.17
CA ASP A 199 1.79 -2.85 16.94
C ASP A 199 2.65 -3.71 16.00
N PRO A 200 3.99 -3.74 16.17
CA PRO A 200 4.87 -4.54 15.31
C PRO A 200 4.64 -6.05 15.44
N GLN A 201 3.84 -6.51 16.40
CA GLN A 201 3.43 -7.91 16.57
C GLN A 201 2.13 -8.26 15.83
N TRP A 202 1.58 -7.33 15.04
CA TRP A 202 0.32 -7.49 14.33
C TRP A 202 0.51 -7.80 12.83
N PRO A 203 -0.38 -8.60 12.19
CA PRO A 203 -1.51 -9.31 12.79
C PRO A 203 -1.06 -10.53 13.62
N LYS A 204 -1.70 -10.74 14.77
CA LYS A 204 -1.52 -11.97 15.54
C LYS A 204 -2.13 -13.13 14.73
N ASN A 205 -1.36 -14.19 14.51
CA ASN A 205 -1.83 -15.45 13.94
C ASN A 205 -3.03 -16.01 14.70
#